data_AF-T1ARN9-F1
#
_entry.id   AF-T1ARN9-F1
#
_cell.length_a   1.000
_cell.length_b   1.000
_cell.length_c   1.000
_cell.angle_alpha   90.00
_cell.angle_beta   90.00
_cell.angle_gamma   90.00
#
_symmetry.space_group_name_H-M   'P 1'
#
loop_
_entity.id
_entity.type
_entity.pdbx_description
1 polymer ?
#
loop_
_entity_poly.entity_id
_entity_poly.type
_entity_poly.pdbx_seq_one_letter_code
_entity_poly.pdbx_strand_id
1 'polypeptide(L)'
;LALDIDASAWPLPPLFAWLAETGQLSDAELWRTFNCGIGFVVLVAAEQVAASSAWLTRAGLAHWSIGSVVPARAGQPRVHIARR
;
A
#
# COMPACT_ATOMS: atom_id res chain seq x y z
N LEU A 1 3.82 2.34 16.95
CA LEU A 1 3.50 1.42 15.82
C LEU A 1 3.88 2.10 14.51
N ALA A 2 4.23 1.33 13.50
CA ALA A 2 4.56 1.77 12.15
C ALA A 2 3.90 0.80 11.13
N LEU A 3 3.83 1.20 9.87
CA LEU A 3 3.33 0.39 8.77
C LEU A 3 4.51 -0.11 7.94
N ASP A 4 4.55 -1.41 7.69
CA ASP A 4 5.43 -2.03 6.71
C ASP A 4 4.60 -2.48 5.51
N ILE A 5 4.77 -1.81 4.37
CA ILE A 5 3.96 -1.95 3.16
C ILE A 5 4.82 -2.56 2.05
N ASP A 6 4.29 -3.61 1.42
CA ASP A 6 4.85 -4.23 0.24
C ASP A 6 4.11 -3.74 -1.02
N ALA A 7 4.80 -2.89 -1.79
CA ALA A 7 4.29 -2.31 -3.03
C ALA A 7 4.25 -3.30 -4.20
N SER A 8 4.76 -4.53 -4.05
CA SER A 8 4.54 -5.60 -5.04
C SER A 8 3.18 -6.30 -4.86
N ALA A 9 2.48 -6.06 -3.74
CA ALA A 9 1.22 -6.71 -3.41
C ALA A 9 0.03 -6.28 -4.29
N TRP A 10 0.15 -5.18 -5.04
CA TRP A 10 -0.86 -4.75 -6.01
C TRP A 10 -0.18 -4.25 -7.30
N PRO A 11 -0.87 -4.30 -8.44
CA PRO A 11 -0.32 -3.77 -9.68
C PRO A 11 -0.30 -2.23 -9.63
N LEU A 12 0.85 -1.64 -9.92
CA LEU A 12 0.93 -0.18 -10.15
C LEU A 12 0.12 0.16 -11.42
N PRO A 13 -0.90 1.03 -11.34
CA PRO A 13 -1.67 1.39 -12.53
C PRO A 13 -0.76 2.02 -13.61
N PRO A 14 -0.91 1.67 -14.91
CA PRO A 14 0.00 2.09 -15.97
C PRO A 14 0.22 3.61 -16.07
N LEU A 15 -0.80 4.41 -15.72
CA LEU A 15 -0.70 5.86 -15.66
C LEU A 15 0.43 6.33 -14.73
N PHE A 16 0.60 5.71 -13.57
CA PHE A 16 1.64 6.11 -12.62
C PHE A 16 3.03 5.64 -13.05
N ALA A 17 3.14 4.51 -13.73
CA ALA A 17 4.39 4.07 -14.34
C ALA A 17 4.86 5.08 -15.40
N TRP A 18 3.96 5.44 -16.33
CA TRP A 18 4.22 6.48 -17.32
C TRP A 18 4.58 7.84 -16.69
N LEU A 19 3.89 8.23 -15.63
CA LEU A 19 4.12 9.50 -14.93
C LEU A 19 5.48 9.52 -14.22
N ALA A 20 5.88 8.40 -13.59
CA ALA A 20 7.19 8.27 -12.97
C ALA A 20 8.32 8.39 -14.01
N GLU A 21 8.18 7.70 -15.14
CA GLU A 21 9.15 7.74 -16.25
C GLU A 21 9.24 9.14 -16.86
N THR A 22 8.11 9.75 -17.21
CA THR A 22 8.06 11.07 -17.87
C THR A 22 8.52 12.19 -16.95
N GLY A 23 8.16 12.12 -15.67
CA GLY A 23 8.52 13.10 -14.65
C GLY A 23 9.87 12.86 -13.98
N GLN A 24 10.57 11.77 -14.33
CA GLN A 24 11.82 11.34 -13.67
C GLN A 24 11.69 11.24 -12.14
N LEU A 25 10.53 10.80 -11.65
CA LEU A 25 10.24 10.73 -10.23
C LEU A 25 10.90 9.48 -9.63
N SER A 26 11.52 9.65 -8.47
CA SER A 26 11.87 8.50 -7.63
C SER A 26 10.60 7.82 -7.11
N ASP A 27 10.70 6.52 -6.78
CA ASP A 27 9.62 5.79 -6.12
C ASP A 27 9.13 6.54 -4.86
N ALA A 28 10.07 7.07 -4.06
CA ALA A 28 9.74 7.81 -2.84
C ALA A 28 8.89 9.07 -3.10
N GLU A 29 9.16 9.81 -4.17
CA GLU A 29 8.37 10.98 -4.57
C GLU A 29 6.99 10.56 -5.09
N LEU A 30 6.94 9.49 -5.89
CA LEU A 30 5.70 8.95 -6.43
C LEU A 30 4.73 8.55 -5.31
N TRP A 31 5.21 7.77 -4.32
CA TRP A 31 4.39 7.31 -3.18
C TRP A 31 3.94 8.43 -2.24
N ARG A 32 4.73 9.51 -2.13
CA ARG A 32 4.39 10.66 -1.27
C ARG A 32 3.41 11.64 -1.91
N THR A 33 3.25 11.56 -3.23
CA THR A 33 2.45 12.53 -4.01
C THR A 33 1.15 11.91 -4.51
N PHE A 34 1.19 10.64 -4.93
CA PHE A 34 0.07 9.97 -5.57
C PHE A 34 -0.38 8.74 -4.79
N ASN A 35 -1.66 8.40 -4.91
CA ASN A 35 -2.23 7.20 -4.29
C ASN A 35 -1.68 5.89 -4.90
N CYS A 36 -1.16 5.96 -6.13
CA CYS A 36 -0.59 4.84 -6.87
C CYS A 36 -1.46 3.57 -6.93
N GLY A 37 -2.78 3.76 -7.02
CA GLY A 37 -3.78 2.68 -7.07
C GLY A 37 -4.44 2.33 -5.73
N ILE A 38 -3.97 2.87 -4.61
CA ILE A 38 -4.55 2.63 -3.28
C ILE A 38 -5.30 3.87 -2.80
N GLY A 39 -6.61 3.91 -3.03
CA GLY A 39 -7.47 5.03 -2.60
C GLY A 39 -7.87 4.99 -1.12
N PHE A 40 -7.82 3.82 -0.48
CA PHE A 40 -8.22 3.64 0.91
C PHE A 40 -7.41 2.52 1.57
N VAL A 41 -7.13 2.66 2.87
CA VAL A 41 -6.45 1.65 3.68
C VAL A 41 -7.29 1.33 4.90
N VAL A 42 -7.56 0.04 5.13
CA VAL A 42 -8.25 -0.46 6.32
C VAL A 42 -7.25 -1.25 7.15
N LEU A 43 -7.19 -0.98 8.45
CA LEU A 43 -6.41 -1.77 9.41
C LEU A 43 -7.37 -2.69 10.16
N VAL A 44 -7.07 -3.99 10.15
CA VAL A 44 -7.84 -5.00 10.87
C VAL A 44 -6.90 -5.88 11.69
N ALA A 45 -7.43 -6.55 12.70
CA ALA A 45 -6.69 -7.59 13.40
C ALA A 45 -6.31 -8.72 12.43
N ALA A 46 -5.18 -9.39 12.67
CA ALA A 46 -4.63 -10.38 11.73
C ALA A 46 -5.63 -11.50 11.43
N GLU A 47 -6.38 -11.94 12.45
CA GLU A 47 -7.42 -12.95 12.35
C GLU A 47 -8.65 -12.51 11.54
N GLN A 48 -8.84 -11.20 11.30
CA GLN A 48 -9.96 -10.66 10.54
C GLN A 48 -9.65 -10.49 9.05
N VAL A 49 -8.39 -10.59 8.62
CA VAL A 49 -7.98 -10.34 7.23
C VAL A 49 -8.79 -11.17 6.24
N ALA A 50 -8.96 -12.47 6.50
CA ALA A 50 -9.72 -13.36 5.63
C ALA A 50 -11.22 -12.98 5.56
N ALA A 51 -11.83 -12.66 6.71
CA ALA A 51 -13.23 -12.25 6.76
C ALA A 51 -13.47 -10.90 6.06
N SER A 52 -12.58 -9.93 6.27
CA SER A 52 -12.62 -8.63 5.60
C SER A 52 -12.44 -8.75 4.09
N SER A 53 -11.47 -9.56 3.64
CA SER A 53 -11.26 -9.85 2.21
C SER A 53 -12.52 -10.46 1.58
N ALA A 54 -13.11 -11.48 2.22
CA ALA A 54 -14.35 -12.09 1.73
C ALA A 54 -15.52 -11.10 1.65
N TRP A 55 -15.63 -10.17 2.61
CA TRP A 55 -16.63 -9.11 2.56
C TRP A 55 -16.39 -8.14 1.40
N LEU A 56 -15.15 -7.68 1.21
CA LEU A 56 -14.77 -6.77 0.11
C LEU A 56 -15.00 -7.40 -1.26
N THR A 57 -14.68 -8.70 -1.42
CA THR A 57 -15.01 -9.46 -2.63
C THR A 57 -16.50 -9.44 -2.91
N ARG A 58 -17.36 -9.73 -1.91
CA ARG A 58 -18.82 -9.70 -2.07
C ARG A 58 -19.36 -8.32 -2.40
N ALA A 59 -18.71 -7.27 -1.92
CA ALA A 59 -19.05 -5.89 -2.24
C ALA A 59 -18.58 -5.45 -3.65
N GLY A 60 -17.84 -6.30 -4.37
CA GLY A 60 -17.30 -5.97 -5.69
C GLY A 60 -16.14 -4.96 -5.64
N LEU A 61 -15.47 -4.84 -4.50
CA LEU A 61 -14.37 -3.89 -4.28
C LEU A 61 -13.02 -4.59 -4.45
N ALA A 62 -12.21 -4.10 -5.40
CA ALA A 62 -10.83 -4.54 -5.56
C ALA A 62 -10.02 -4.20 -4.29
N HIS A 63 -9.25 -5.17 -3.80
CA HIS A 63 -8.49 -5.02 -2.56
C HIS A 63 -7.28 -5.95 -2.56
N TRP A 64 -6.31 -5.62 -1.72
CA TRP A 64 -5.06 -6.35 -1.54
C TRP A 64 -4.66 -6.33 -0.06
N SER A 65 -4.03 -7.41 0.41
CA SER A 65 -3.31 -7.38 1.69
C SER A 65 -1.93 -6.81 1.44
N ILE A 66 -1.76 -5.51 1.72
CA ILE A 66 -0.58 -4.74 1.29
C ILE A 66 0.53 -4.65 2.34
N GLY A 67 0.32 -5.12 3.56
CA GLY A 67 1.31 -4.93 4.62
C GLY A 67 0.81 -5.27 6.01
N SER A 68 1.56 -4.82 7.02
CA SER A 68 1.27 -5.09 8.42
C SER A 68 1.67 -3.93 9.34
N VAL A 69 1.10 -3.93 10.55
CA VAL A 69 1.48 -3.01 11.61
C VAL A 69 2.62 -3.63 12.42
N VAL A 70 3.73 -2.89 12.54
CA VAL A 70 4.94 -3.33 13.23
C VAL A 70 5.31 -2.40 14.39
N PRO A 71 6.13 -2.85 15.37
CA PRO A 71 6.74 -1.97 16.34
C PRO A 71 7.51 -0.84 15.65
N ALA A 72 7.37 0.39 16.14
CA ALA A 72 8.07 1.51 15.55
C ALA A 72 9.46 1.68 16.15
N ARG A 73 10.42 2.12 15.35
CA ARG A 73 11.78 2.44 15.78
C ARG A 73 11.92 3.94 16.04
N ALA A 74 12.69 4.31 17.06
CA ALA A 74 12.95 5.72 17.38
C ALA A 74 13.71 6.39 16.22
N GLY A 75 13.32 7.62 15.86
CA GLY A 75 13.95 8.39 14.78
C GLY A 75 13.67 7.90 13.35
N GLN A 76 12.85 6.86 13.17
CA GLN A 76 12.50 6.34 11.84
C GLN A 76 11.08 6.78 11.41
N PRO A 77 10.81 6.89 10.09
CA PRO A 77 9.47 7.11 9.57
C PRO A 77 8.46 6.09 10.11
N ARG A 78 7.18 6.47 10.17
CA ARG A 78 6.10 5.58 10.63
C ARG A 78 5.48 4.75 9.51
N VAL A 79 5.88 4.98 8.26
CA VAL A 79 5.41 4.24 7.09
C VAL A 79 6.64 3.89 6.27
N HIS A 80 6.84 2.60 6.03
CA HIS A 80 7.90 2.05 5.20
C HIS A 80 7.24 1.38 4.00
N ILE A 81 7.66 1.77 2.80
CA ILE A 81 7.15 1.22 1.54
C ILE A 81 8.35 0.66 0.78
N ALA A 82 8.28 -0.61 0.40
CA ALA A 82 9.29 -1.28 -0.41
C ALA A 82 8.61 -2.20 -1.42
N ARG A 83 9.28 -2.51 -2.54
CA ARG A 83 8.90 -3.65 -3.39
C ARG A 83 9.69 -4.87 -2.92
N ARG A 84 9.02 -5.89 -2.42
CA ARG A 84 9.65 -7.14 -1.97
C ARG A 84 9.28 -8.31 -2.88
#